data_AF-C6HT24-F1
#
_entry.id   AF-C6HT24-F1
#
_cell.length_a   1.000
_cell.length_b   1.000
_cell.length_c   1.000
_cell.angle_alpha   90.00
_cell.angle_beta   90.00
_cell.angle_gamma   90.00
#
_symmetry.space_group_name_H-M   'P 1'
#
loop_
_entity.id
_entity.type
_entity.pdbx_description
1 polymer ?
#
loop_
_entity_poly.entity_id
_entity_poly.type
_entity_poly.pdbx_seq_one_letter_code
_entity_poly.pdbx_strand_id
1 'polypeptide(L)'
;MPPRLLPPEYGFVDSVRRDNAQSIWMSGNYVNSLAAMPSMHFGYSFCIGCALLHHAGIFQRTLEIGDLRKTTCWKLWYLALALAYPLCVLAAIIATTNHYWLDALAAVVVAYAAFLVLLPVEDLLYWSLRMEKPTPSTGEQFRCRGASI
;
A
#
# COMPACT_ATOMS: atom_id res chain seq x y z
N MET A 1 -3.84 -21.66 -5.96
CA MET A 1 -4.69 -22.11 -4.84
C MET A 1 -4.04 -21.70 -3.53
N PRO A 2 -4.76 -21.15 -2.54
CA PRO A 2 -4.18 -20.70 -1.28
C PRO A 2 -3.72 -21.88 -0.40
N PRO A 3 -2.67 -21.70 0.44
CA PRO A 3 -2.11 -22.77 1.28
C PRO A 3 -3.14 -23.47 2.18
N ARG A 4 -4.15 -22.74 2.69
CA ARG A 4 -5.24 -23.25 3.53
C ARG A 4 -6.14 -24.33 2.89
N LEU A 5 -6.08 -24.50 1.57
CA LEU A 5 -6.89 -25.50 0.84
C LEU A 5 -6.10 -26.74 0.42
N LEU A 6 -4.82 -26.81 0.77
CA LEU A 6 -3.99 -27.98 0.45
C LEU A 6 -4.35 -29.20 1.32
N PRO A 7 -4.11 -30.42 0.82
CA PRO A 7 -4.25 -31.64 1.62
C PRO A 7 -3.40 -31.57 2.90
N PRO A 8 -3.84 -32.23 3.99
CA PRO A 8 -3.13 -32.22 5.28
C PRO A 8 -1.68 -32.72 5.20
N GLU A 9 -1.35 -33.49 4.17
CA GLU A 9 -0.01 -34.03 3.88
C GLU A 9 1.07 -32.94 3.78
N TYR A 10 0.70 -31.72 3.38
CA TYR A 10 1.63 -30.59 3.28
C TYR A 10 1.84 -29.84 4.61
N GLY A 11 1.13 -30.21 5.68
CA GLY A 11 1.34 -29.66 7.03
C GLY A 11 0.87 -28.22 7.23
N PHE A 12 0.14 -27.63 6.28
CA PHE A 12 -0.42 -26.28 6.44
C PHE A 12 -1.64 -26.31 7.38
N VAL A 13 -1.59 -25.49 8.44
CA VAL A 13 -2.69 -25.32 9.39
C VAL A 13 -3.33 -23.95 9.18
N ASP A 14 -4.62 -23.92 8.87
CA ASP A 14 -5.44 -22.70 8.81
C ASP A 14 -5.86 -22.30 10.23
N SER A 15 -5.18 -21.31 10.80
CA SER A 15 -5.47 -20.78 12.15
C SER A 15 -6.87 -20.18 12.26
N VAL A 16 -7.43 -19.63 11.18
CA VAL A 16 -8.75 -18.99 11.19
C VAL A 16 -9.86 -20.06 11.23
N ARG A 17 -9.71 -21.15 10.46
CA ARG A 17 -10.63 -22.31 10.54
C ARG A 17 -10.47 -23.07 11.83
N ARG A 18 -9.25 -23.20 12.35
CA ARG A 18 -8.95 -23.90 13.60
C ARG A 18 -9.75 -23.33 14.78
N ASP A 19 -9.83 -22.00 14.86
CA ASP A 19 -10.44 -21.29 15.98
C ASP A 19 -11.89 -20.82 15.69
N ASN A 20 -12.51 -21.30 14.61
CA ASN A 20 -13.83 -20.87 14.13
C ASN A 20 -13.98 -19.33 13.99
N ALA A 21 -12.87 -18.63 13.74
CA ALA A 21 -12.81 -17.17 13.67
C ALA A 21 -13.15 -16.60 12.28
N GLN A 22 -13.84 -17.37 11.44
CA GLN A 22 -14.19 -16.93 10.09
C GLN A 22 -15.28 -15.85 10.11
N SER A 23 -15.11 -14.83 9.27
CA SER A 23 -16.16 -13.83 9.09
C SER A 23 -17.30 -14.38 8.25
N ILE A 24 -18.52 -13.92 8.52
CA ILE A 24 -19.72 -14.21 7.71
C ILE A 24 -19.56 -13.79 6.23
N TRP A 25 -18.65 -12.85 5.95
CA TRP A 25 -18.37 -12.34 4.61
C TRP A 25 -17.37 -13.21 3.83
N MET A 26 -16.75 -14.20 4.48
CA MET A 26 -15.83 -15.15 3.86
C MET A 26 -16.54 -16.42 3.35
N SER A 27 -17.85 -16.55 3.60
CA SER A 27 -18.66 -17.70 3.22
C SER A 27 -19.79 -17.28 2.28
N GLY A 28 -19.90 -17.92 1.11
CA GLY A 28 -20.96 -17.67 0.15
C GLY A 28 -20.66 -18.17 -1.27
N ASN A 29 -21.70 -18.38 -2.07
CA ASN A 29 -21.60 -18.88 -3.45
C ASN A 29 -20.87 -17.93 -4.40
N TYR A 30 -20.75 -16.65 -4.04
CA TYR A 30 -20.11 -15.61 -4.84
C TYR A 30 -18.69 -15.24 -4.37
N VAL A 31 -18.11 -16.01 -3.44
CA VAL A 31 -16.74 -15.77 -2.95
C VAL A 31 -15.76 -16.72 -3.65
N ASN A 32 -14.87 -16.17 -4.48
CA ASN A 32 -13.84 -16.97 -5.15
C ASN A 32 -12.71 -17.32 -4.16
N SER A 33 -12.87 -18.45 -3.47
CA SER A 33 -11.89 -18.94 -2.50
C SER A 33 -10.56 -19.41 -3.13
N LEU A 34 -10.50 -19.54 -4.46
CA LEU A 34 -9.31 -19.96 -5.20
C LEU A 34 -8.47 -18.77 -5.69
N ALA A 35 -9.05 -17.56 -5.75
CA ALA A 35 -8.35 -16.33 -6.12
C ALA A 35 -7.43 -15.88 -4.98
N ALA A 36 -6.22 -16.43 -4.94
CA ALA A 36 -5.19 -16.08 -3.96
C ALA A 36 -4.16 -15.06 -4.50
N MET A 37 -4.01 -14.94 -5.83
CA MET A 37 -3.06 -14.01 -6.44
C MET A 37 -3.79 -12.94 -7.27
N PRO A 38 -3.39 -11.66 -7.18
CA PRO A 38 -2.42 -11.07 -6.25
C PRO A 38 -3.02 -10.79 -4.86
N SER A 39 -2.18 -10.68 -3.82
CA SER A 39 -2.66 -10.33 -2.48
C SER A 39 -3.07 -8.85 -2.39
N MET A 40 -4.38 -8.58 -2.41
CA MET A 40 -4.92 -7.23 -2.27
C MET A 40 -4.55 -6.60 -0.91
N HIS A 41 -4.64 -7.37 0.19
CA HIS A 41 -4.35 -6.88 1.54
C HIS A 41 -2.92 -6.36 1.66
N PHE A 42 -1.96 -7.12 1.15
CA PHE A 42 -0.56 -6.72 1.13
C PHE A 42 -0.30 -5.58 0.15
N GLY A 43 -0.89 -5.61 -1.05
CA GLY A 43 -0.75 -4.53 -2.03
C GLY A 43 -1.22 -3.19 -1.48
N TYR A 44 -2.38 -3.15 -0.81
CA TYR A 44 -2.90 -1.94 -0.18
C TYR A 44 -2.00 -1.43 0.95
N SER A 45 -1.56 -2.31 1.86
CA SER A 45 -0.69 -1.92 2.97
C SER A 45 0.70 -1.45 2.50
N PHE A 46 1.21 -2.06 1.44
CA PHE A 46 2.44 -1.64 0.78
C PHE A 46 2.31 -0.22 0.18
N CYS A 47 1.23 0.08 -0.55
CA CYS A 47 0.98 1.42 -1.09
C CYS A 47 0.92 2.49 0.02
N ILE A 48 0.26 2.20 1.14
CA ILE A 48 0.24 3.09 2.31
C ILE A 48 1.65 3.27 2.87
N GLY A 49 2.42 2.19 3.02
CA GLY A 49 3.81 2.25 3.46
C GLY A 49 4.67 3.14 2.57
N CYS A 50 4.55 3.00 1.24
CA CYS A 50 5.24 3.85 0.26
C CYS A 50 4.82 5.32 0.38
N ALA A 51 3.53 5.62 0.56
CA ALA A 51 3.03 6.98 0.73
C ALA A 51 3.57 7.63 2.02
N LEU A 52 3.60 6.88 3.13
CA LEU A 52 4.17 7.34 4.40
C LEU A 52 5.69 7.57 4.28
N LEU A 53 6.39 6.69 3.57
CA LEU A 53 7.83 6.81 3.33
C LEU A 53 8.16 8.03 2.47
N HIS A 54 7.32 8.30 1.45
CA HIS A 54 7.40 9.50 0.64
C HIS A 54 7.19 10.76 1.51
N HIS A 55 6.13 10.77 2.35
CA HIS A 55 5.83 11.89 3.25
C HIS A 55 6.89 12.10 4.35
N ALA A 56 7.66 11.07 4.71
CA ALA A 56 8.76 11.19 5.66
C ALA A 56 9.93 12.04 5.11
N GLY A 57 10.01 12.23 3.79
CA GLY A 57 11.08 13.00 3.15
C GLY A 57 12.47 12.43 3.44
N ILE A 58 12.58 11.09 3.47
CA ILE A 58 13.85 10.37 3.73
C ILE A 58 14.69 10.28 2.46
N PHE A 59 14.05 10.03 1.31
CA PHE A 59 14.71 9.88 0.01
C PHE A 59 14.71 11.15 -0.85
N GLN A 60 14.02 12.20 -0.40
CA GLN A 60 14.01 13.49 -1.07
C GLN A 60 15.32 14.25 -0.73
N ARG A 61 16.25 14.31 -1.69
CA ARG A 61 17.46 15.15 -1.61
C ARG A 61 17.13 16.64 -1.66
N THR A 62 16.09 16.97 -2.41
CA THR A 62 15.51 18.30 -2.50
C THR A 62 14.15 18.22 -1.84
N LEU A 63 13.97 18.89 -0.69
CA LEU A 63 12.63 19.08 -0.15
C LEU A 63 11.83 19.91 -1.16
N GLU A 64 10.58 19.53 -1.40
CA GLU A 64 9.67 20.34 -2.18
C GLU A 64 9.53 21.73 -1.51
N ILE A 65 9.39 22.76 -2.34
CA ILE A 65 9.39 24.16 -1.90
C ILE A 65 8.13 24.39 -1.04
N GLY A 66 8.31 24.46 0.29
CA GLY A 66 7.22 24.64 1.26
C GLY A 66 7.15 23.56 2.35
N ASP A 67 7.86 22.45 2.21
CA ASP A 67 7.92 21.44 3.27
C ASP A 67 8.90 21.84 4.37
N LEU A 68 8.42 21.83 5.63
CA LEU A 68 9.28 21.97 6.79
C LEU A 68 10.08 20.68 6.97
N ARG A 69 11.40 20.81 7.12
CA ARG A 69 12.27 19.67 7.40
C ARG A 69 11.87 19.06 8.75
N LYS A 70 11.20 17.91 8.69
CA LYS A 70 10.79 17.16 9.88
C LYS A 70 12.01 16.79 10.72
N THR A 71 11.85 16.83 12.04
CA THR A 71 12.89 16.40 12.98
C THR A 71 13.25 14.94 12.75
N THR A 72 14.48 14.55 13.09
CA THR A 72 14.94 13.15 12.95
C THR A 72 14.02 12.19 13.69
N CYS A 73 13.50 12.59 14.85
CA CYS A 73 12.50 11.82 15.61
C CYS A 73 11.26 11.54 14.75
N TRP A 74 10.66 12.57 14.13
CA TRP A 74 9.49 12.36 13.29
C TRP A 74 9.77 11.48 12.07
N LYS A 75 10.93 11.65 11.43
CA LYS A 75 11.33 10.81 10.29
C LYS A 75 11.41 9.33 10.68
N LEU A 76 12.01 9.04 11.83
CA LEU A 76 12.10 7.67 12.35
C LEU A 76 10.72 7.09 12.70
N TRP A 77 9.83 7.90 13.28
CA TRP A 77 8.44 7.49 13.54
C TRP A 77 7.67 7.16 12.27
N TYR A 78 7.73 8.00 11.23
CA TYR A 78 7.09 7.70 9.95
C TYR A 78 7.69 6.45 9.29
N LEU A 79 9.01 6.29 9.35
CA LEU A 79 9.69 5.09 8.84
C LEU A 79 9.22 3.83 9.59
N ALA A 80 9.12 3.90 10.91
CA ALA A 80 8.64 2.80 11.73
C ALA A 80 7.21 2.41 11.36
N LEU A 81 6.30 3.37 11.19
CA LEU A 81 4.92 3.11 10.77
C LEU A 81 4.84 2.56 9.33
N ALA A 82 5.63 3.13 8.42
CA ALA A 82 5.67 2.73 7.01
C ALA A 82 6.12 1.28 6.83
N LEU A 83 6.99 0.77 7.71
CA LEU A 83 7.45 -0.62 7.70
C LEU A 83 6.56 -1.53 8.56
N ALA A 84 6.17 -1.08 9.75
CA ALA A 84 5.40 -1.90 10.69
C ALA A 84 4.05 -2.32 10.09
N TYR A 85 3.35 -1.42 9.42
CA TYR A 85 2.03 -1.72 8.85
C TYR A 85 2.05 -2.85 7.80
N PRO A 86 2.83 -2.76 6.70
CA PRO A 86 2.90 -3.84 5.72
C PRO A 86 3.50 -5.12 6.28
N LEU A 87 4.46 -5.05 7.22
CA LEU A 87 5.02 -6.23 7.87
C LEU A 87 4.00 -6.95 8.76
N CYS A 88 3.19 -6.22 9.52
CA CYS A 88 2.11 -6.82 10.31
C CYS A 88 1.06 -7.51 9.41
N VAL A 89 0.70 -6.87 8.29
CA VAL A 89 -0.23 -7.48 7.32
C VAL A 89 0.39 -8.73 6.67
N LEU A 90 1.68 -8.67 6.30
CA LEU A 90 2.41 -9.82 5.75
C LEU A 90 2.47 -10.99 6.74
N ALA A 91 2.77 -10.69 8.01
CA ALA A 91 2.75 -11.69 9.07
C ALA A 91 1.35 -12.29 9.24
N ALA A 92 0.30 -11.48 9.21
CA ALA A 92 -1.08 -11.95 9.32
C ALA A 92 -1.49 -12.87 8.16
N ILE A 93 -1.19 -12.52 6.90
CA ILE A 93 -1.58 -13.35 5.74
C ILE A 93 -0.85 -14.70 5.69
N ILE A 94 0.39 -14.74 6.18
CA ILE A 94 1.19 -15.97 6.27
C ILE A 94 0.76 -16.80 7.47
N ALA A 95 0.54 -16.18 8.63
CA ALA A 95 0.07 -16.86 9.84
C ALA A 95 -1.34 -17.45 9.68
N THR A 96 -2.16 -16.84 8.82
CA THR A 96 -3.48 -17.36 8.44
C THR A 96 -3.44 -18.31 7.24
N THR A 97 -2.24 -18.67 6.75
CA THR A 97 -2.01 -19.58 5.61
C THR A 97 -2.89 -19.25 4.39
N ASN A 98 -3.22 -17.97 4.23
CA ASN A 98 -4.11 -17.50 3.19
C ASN A 98 -3.35 -17.20 1.89
N HIS A 99 -2.09 -16.80 2.00
CA HIS A 99 -1.24 -16.42 0.87
C HIS A 99 0.17 -16.98 0.99
N TYR A 100 0.80 -17.24 -0.16
CA TYR A 100 2.23 -17.50 -0.22
C TYR A 100 3.03 -16.19 -0.27
N TRP A 101 4.33 -16.27 0.02
CA TRP A 101 5.28 -15.18 -0.19
C TRP A 101 5.27 -14.67 -1.65
N LEU A 102 5.04 -15.57 -2.61
CA LEU A 102 4.95 -15.23 -4.02
C LEU A 102 3.75 -14.31 -4.32
N ASP A 103 2.64 -14.46 -3.60
CA ASP A 103 1.44 -13.63 -3.77
C ASP A 103 1.70 -12.18 -3.34
N ALA A 104 2.54 -12.01 -2.31
CA ALA A 104 3.01 -10.71 -1.85
C ALA A 104 3.95 -10.06 -2.88
N LEU A 105 4.89 -10.83 -3.45
CA LEU A 105 5.78 -10.35 -4.51
C LEU A 105 4.98 -9.91 -5.75
N ALA A 106 4.02 -10.72 -6.18
CA ALA A 106 3.14 -10.39 -7.29
C ALA A 106 2.34 -9.10 -7.02
N ALA A 107 1.88 -8.90 -5.79
CA ALA A 107 1.19 -7.66 -5.41
C ALA A 107 2.10 -6.42 -5.53
N VAL A 108 3.39 -6.51 -5.18
CA VAL A 108 4.35 -5.40 -5.38
C VAL A 108 4.55 -5.10 -6.86
N VAL A 109 4.72 -6.13 -7.68
CA VAL A 109 4.89 -5.98 -9.14
C VAL A 109 3.65 -5.33 -9.76
N VAL A 110 2.45 -5.79 -9.36
CA VAL A 110 1.19 -5.22 -9.84
C VAL A 110 1.02 -3.78 -9.37
N ALA A 111 1.32 -3.46 -8.11
CA ALA A 111 1.25 -2.09 -7.60
C ALA A 111 2.21 -1.15 -8.35
N TYR A 112 3.43 -1.61 -8.63
CA TYR A 112 4.42 -0.84 -9.39
C TYR A 112 4.00 -0.66 -10.85
N ALA A 113 3.53 -1.72 -11.52
CA ALA A 113 3.02 -1.63 -12.89
C ALA A 113 1.80 -0.70 -12.97
N ALA A 114 0.88 -0.79 -12.01
CA ALA A 114 -0.27 0.10 -11.92
C ALA A 114 0.16 1.55 -11.77
N PHE A 115 1.17 1.84 -10.93
CA PHE A 115 1.72 3.19 -10.80
C PHE A 115 2.26 3.71 -12.14
N LEU A 116 3.02 2.90 -12.88
CA LEU A 116 3.54 3.28 -14.20
C LEU A 116 2.46 3.51 -15.26
N VAL A 117 1.36 2.75 -15.20
CA VAL A 117 0.22 2.88 -16.13
C VAL A 117 -0.71 4.03 -15.74
N LEU A 118 -0.86 4.32 -14.45
CA LEU A 118 -1.72 5.40 -13.98
C LEU A 118 -1.20 6.78 -14.37
N LEU A 119 0.12 6.96 -14.50
CA LEU A 119 0.73 8.21 -14.94
C LEU A 119 0.25 8.66 -16.35
N PRO A 120 0.39 7.85 -17.43
CA PRO A 120 -0.12 8.25 -18.74
C PRO A 120 -1.66 8.32 -18.78
N VAL A 121 -2.35 7.52 -17.96
CA VAL A 121 -3.82 7.58 -17.85
C VAL A 121 -4.26 8.89 -17.20
N GLU A 122 -3.55 9.37 -16.17
CA GLU A 122 -3.77 10.67 -15.54
C GLU A 122 -3.61 11.80 -16.57
N ASP A 123 -2.54 11.78 -17.36
CA ASP A 123 -2.29 12.78 -18.40
C ASP A 123 -3.39 12.76 -19.49
N LEU A 124 -3.80 11.56 -19.92
CA LEU A 124 -4.91 11.41 -20.87
C LEU A 124 -6.23 11.93 -20.30
N LEU A 125 -6.49 11.69 -19.00
CA LEU A 125 -7.67 12.17 -18.31
C LEU A 125 -7.70 13.70 -18.27
N TYR A 126 -6.60 14.34 -17.86
CA TYR A 126 -6.49 15.81 -17.86
C TYR A 126 -6.66 16.39 -19.26
N TRP A 127 -6.04 15.78 -20.27
CA TRP A 127 -6.22 16.17 -21.66
C TRP A 127 -7.68 16.05 -22.12
N SER A 128 -8.36 14.95 -21.80
CA SER A 128 -9.75 14.70 -22.18
C SER A 128 -10.73 15.69 -21.53
N LEU A 129 -10.47 16.05 -20.27
CA LEU A 129 -11.27 17.01 -19.51
C LEU A 129 -10.89 18.47 -19.80
N ARG A 130 -9.88 18.70 -20.65
CA ARG A 130 -9.28 20.03 -20.92
C ARG A 130 -8.94 20.79 -19.63
N MET A 131 -8.50 20.06 -18.62
CA MET A 131 -8.10 20.63 -17.34
C MET A 131 -6.59 20.70 -17.25
N GLU A 132 -6.09 21.80 -16.70
CA GLU A 132 -4.68 21.94 -16.33
C GLU A 132 -4.40 21.03 -15.13
N LYS A 133 -3.26 20.35 -15.12
CA LYS A 133 -2.81 19.60 -13.94
C LYS A 133 -2.59 20.62 -12.80
N PRO A 134 -3.27 20.48 -11.64
CA PRO A 134 -3.15 21.46 -10.57
C PRO A 134 -1.72 21.48 -10.05
N THR A 135 -1.13 22.67 -10.00
CA THR A 135 0.14 22.87 -9.29
C THR A 135 -0.08 22.63 -7.80
N PRO A 136 0.74 21.80 -7.13
CA PRO A 136 0.55 21.49 -5.72
C PRO A 136 0.53 22.78 -4.87
N SER A 137 -0.64 23.10 -4.32
CA SER A 137 -0.92 24.36 -3.61
C SER A 137 -0.39 24.39 -2.19
N THR A 138 0.07 23.25 -1.67
CA THR A 138 0.50 23.07 -0.28
C THR A 138 1.77 23.86 0.10
N GLY A 139 2.51 24.41 -0.89
CA GLY A 139 3.70 25.26 -0.66
C GLY A 139 3.59 26.71 -1.15
N GLU A 140 2.76 27.02 -2.15
CA GLU A 140 2.70 28.34 -2.78
C GLU A 140 2.10 29.44 -1.87
N GLN A 141 1.19 29.08 -0.95
CA GLN A 141 0.58 30.04 -0.03
C GLN A 141 1.60 30.71 0.91
N PHE A 142 2.67 30.01 1.29
CA PHE A 142 3.74 30.57 2.13
C PHE A 142 4.60 31.59 1.39
N ARG A 143 4.73 31.49 0.06
CA ARG A 143 5.45 32.48 -0.76
C ARG A 143 4.77 33.85 -0.73
N CYS A 144 3.43 33.88 -0.78
CA CYS A 144 2.66 35.13 -0.74
C CYS A 144 2.69 35.82 0.64
N ARG A 145 2.80 35.06 1.73
CA ARG A 145 2.89 35.62 3.10
C ARG A 145 4.30 36.05 3.51
N GLY A 146 5.34 35.40 2.98
CA GLY A 146 6.74 35.76 3.26
C GLY A 146 7.24 37.00 2.53
N ALA A 147 6.55 37.44 1.47
CA ALA A 147 6.88 38.64 0.70
C ALA A 147 6.22 39.92 1.24
N SER A 148 5.47 39.85 2.36
CA SER A 148 4.74 40.99 2.94
C SER A 148 5.17 41.36 4.36
N ILE A 149 6.44 41.17 4.71
CA ILE A 149 7.02 41.62 5.99
C ILE A 149 8.38 42.27 5.72
#